data_AF-A0A1R4JQK9-F1
#
_entry.id   AF-A0A1R4JQK9-F1
#
_cell.length_a   1.000
_cell.length_b   1.000
_cell.length_c   1.000
_cell.angle_alpha   90.00
_cell.angle_beta   90.00
_cell.angle_gamma   90.00
#
_symmetry.space_group_name_H-M   'P 1'
#
loop_
_entity.id
_entity.type
_entity.pdbx_description
1 polymer ?
#
loop_
_entity_poly.entity_id
_entity_poly.type
_entity_poly.pdbx_seq_one_letter_code
_entity_poly.pdbx_strand_id
1 'polypeptide(L)'
;MSTPAFPFSLSRVTSEFGRRWLSLNGGFWNNHEGMDFGVGLGTPVPLAADGKLSASGRSHPLWGNWLEYDHGPFKTRYHGVTPASVPSAPRSAPKGAIIAHTSQPGASTGPHLHFELVVGGRKVNPRNLTKYRGTYKHVTGSAAGAAASRVVVDGLWGKQTITAVQKVLARTLAVKVDGAWGSQSIKALQKSLGVAQDGRFGPQTIRAWQKRLRVTVDGKWGKQSVTALQKRINAANRIYA
;
A
#
# COMPACT_ATOMS: atom_id res chain seq x y z
N MET A 1 -27.80 -6.44 3.42
CA MET A 1 -26.65 -5.59 3.01
C MET A 1 -25.61 -5.60 4.12
N SER A 2 -24.34 -5.89 3.84
CA SER A 2 -23.32 -5.96 4.88
C SER A 2 -22.85 -4.54 5.21
N THR A 3 -23.00 -4.12 6.48
CA THR A 3 -22.48 -2.83 6.94
C THR A 3 -21.00 -3.01 7.30
N PRO A 4 -20.06 -2.20 6.80
CA PRO A 4 -18.67 -2.28 7.22
C PRO A 4 -18.57 -2.00 8.72
N ALA A 5 -17.66 -2.68 9.41
CA ALA A 5 -17.43 -2.53 10.85
C ALA A 5 -16.02 -2.05 11.12
N PHE A 6 -15.85 -1.27 12.19
CA PHE A 6 -14.52 -0.94 12.69
C PHE A 6 -13.81 -2.19 13.22
N PRO A 7 -12.47 -2.25 13.15
CA PRO A 7 -11.71 -3.38 13.68
C PRO A 7 -11.86 -3.52 15.21
N PHE A 8 -12.12 -2.42 15.91
CA PHE A 8 -12.33 -2.38 17.35
C PHE A 8 -13.43 -1.38 17.72
N SER A 9 -13.89 -1.43 18.98
CA SER A 9 -14.84 -0.45 19.52
C SER A 9 -14.32 0.98 19.36
N LEU A 10 -15.21 1.91 19.02
CA LEU A 10 -14.89 3.34 18.93
C LEU A 10 -14.46 3.94 20.28
N SER A 11 -14.81 3.32 21.41
CA SER A 11 -14.32 3.71 22.74
C SER A 11 -12.80 3.49 22.92
N ARG A 12 -12.16 2.74 22.02
CA ARG A 12 -10.71 2.52 22.02
C ARG A 12 -9.95 3.49 21.13
N VAL A 13 -10.62 4.46 20.50
CA VAL A 13 -9.94 5.45 19.67
C VAL A 13 -9.09 6.35 20.56
N THR A 14 -7.79 6.36 20.31
CA THR A 14 -6.81 7.18 21.04
C THR A 14 -6.36 8.39 20.23
N SER A 15 -6.54 8.38 18.91
CA SER A 15 -6.20 9.49 18.02
C SER A 15 -7.11 9.52 16.80
N GLU A 16 -7.67 10.70 16.52
CA GLU A 16 -8.61 10.94 15.42
C GLU A 16 -7.91 11.31 14.11
N PHE A 17 -8.61 11.12 12.99
CA PHE A 17 -8.17 11.62 11.69
C PHE A 17 -8.21 13.15 11.64
N GLY A 18 -7.20 13.74 11.01
CA GLY A 18 -7.17 15.17 10.69
C GLY A 18 -6.01 15.92 11.33
N ARG A 19 -6.11 17.24 11.28
CA ARG A 19 -5.05 18.16 11.70
C ARG A 19 -4.97 18.19 13.23
N ARG A 20 -3.80 17.87 13.78
CA ARG A 20 -3.52 17.91 15.22
C ARG A 20 -2.30 18.76 15.51
N TRP A 21 -2.35 19.44 16.65
CA TRP A 21 -1.21 20.14 17.21
C TRP A 21 -0.37 19.15 18.03
N LEU A 22 0.91 19.02 17.70
CA LEU A 22 1.86 18.24 18.50
C LEU A 22 2.76 19.20 19.25
N SER A 23 2.69 19.22 20.59
CA SER A 23 3.46 20.12 21.46
C SER A 23 4.92 19.72 21.67
N LEU A 24 5.46 18.78 20.90
CA LEU A 24 6.87 18.38 20.99
C LEU A 24 7.74 19.39 20.21
N ASN A 25 8.82 19.87 20.83
CA ASN A 25 9.82 20.78 20.24
C ASN A 25 9.24 22.06 19.59
N GLY A 26 8.51 22.88 20.37
CA GLY A 26 8.05 24.20 19.92
C GLY A 26 6.73 24.21 19.14
N GLY A 27 6.10 23.05 18.97
CA GLY A 27 4.73 22.96 18.47
C GLY A 27 4.64 22.98 16.93
N PHE A 28 4.12 21.92 16.33
CA PHE A 28 3.83 21.90 14.90
C PHE A 28 2.51 21.21 14.59
N TRP A 29 1.89 21.67 13.50
CA TRP A 29 0.69 21.05 12.95
C TRP A 29 1.07 19.80 12.17
N ASN A 30 0.53 18.66 12.58
CA ASN A 30 0.65 17.39 11.88
C ASN A 30 -0.72 16.94 11.38
N ASN A 31 -0.79 16.31 10.21
CA ASN A 31 -2.02 15.71 9.70
C ASN A 31 -1.98 14.22 9.98
N HIS A 32 -2.87 13.75 10.85
CA HIS A 32 -3.06 12.33 11.08
C HIS A 32 -3.94 11.75 9.97
N GLU A 33 -3.36 10.86 9.17
CA GLU A 33 -3.98 10.35 7.94
C GLU A 33 -4.87 9.12 8.15
N GLY A 34 -5.12 8.75 9.40
CA GLY A 34 -5.94 7.60 9.81
C GLY A 34 -6.56 7.81 11.18
N MET A 35 -6.96 6.73 11.83
CA MET A 35 -7.52 6.72 13.18
C MET A 35 -6.83 5.60 13.97
N ASP A 36 -6.36 5.92 15.18
CA ASP A 36 -5.61 4.99 16.01
C ASP A 36 -6.51 4.36 17.06
N PHE A 37 -6.43 3.04 17.20
CA PHE A 37 -7.09 2.28 18.25
C PHE A 37 -6.05 1.80 19.27
N GLY A 38 -6.18 2.21 20.53
CA GLY A 38 -5.37 1.72 21.64
C GLY A 38 -5.73 0.28 22.00
N VAL A 39 -4.84 -0.66 21.67
CA VAL A 39 -5.00 -2.10 21.93
C VAL A 39 -3.66 -2.74 22.22
N GLY A 40 -3.66 -3.79 23.05
CA GLY A 40 -2.44 -4.50 23.44
C GLY A 40 -1.78 -5.22 22.25
N LEU A 41 -0.52 -5.62 22.43
CA LEU A 41 0.22 -6.42 21.45
C LEU A 41 -0.49 -7.75 21.19
N GLY A 42 -0.44 -8.22 19.94
CA GLY A 42 -1.02 -9.51 19.56
C GLY A 42 -2.54 -9.54 19.50
N THR A 43 -3.23 -8.40 19.64
CA THR A 43 -4.70 -8.35 19.58
C THR A 43 -5.16 -8.73 18.16
N PRO A 44 -6.09 -9.69 18.00
CA PRO A 44 -6.63 -10.06 16.68
C PRO A 44 -7.31 -8.88 15.99
N VAL A 45 -6.98 -8.65 14.71
CA VAL A 45 -7.51 -7.56 13.90
C VAL A 45 -8.52 -8.12 12.89
N PRO A 46 -9.83 -7.87 13.08
CA PRO A 46 -10.85 -8.31 12.13
C PRO A 46 -10.94 -7.40 10.91
N LEU A 47 -11.30 -7.98 9.76
CA LEU A 47 -11.52 -7.25 8.51
C LEU A 47 -12.82 -6.45 8.54
N ALA A 48 -12.77 -5.20 8.06
CA ALA A 48 -13.89 -4.26 8.17
C ALA A 48 -15.10 -4.61 7.29
N ALA A 49 -14.86 -5.17 6.12
CA ALA A 49 -15.87 -5.62 5.15
C ALA A 49 -15.28 -6.73 4.29
N ASP A 50 -16.11 -7.48 3.55
CA ASP A 50 -15.60 -8.47 2.60
C ASP A 50 -14.61 -7.80 1.66
N GLY A 51 -13.47 -8.43 1.42
CA GLY A 51 -12.43 -7.79 0.63
C GLY A 51 -11.32 -8.70 0.21
N LYS A 52 -10.48 -8.18 -0.68
CA LYS A 52 -9.28 -8.85 -1.18
C LYS A 52 -8.05 -8.05 -0.78
N LEU A 53 -7.05 -8.74 -0.26
CA LEU A 53 -5.75 -8.12 -0.01
C LEU A 53 -5.20 -7.57 -1.32
N SER A 54 -5.04 -6.26 -1.40
CA SER A 54 -4.63 -5.54 -2.60
C SER A 54 -3.19 -5.03 -2.51
N ALA A 55 -2.71 -4.73 -1.30
CA ALA A 55 -1.32 -4.42 -1.01
C ALA A 55 -0.95 -4.79 0.43
N SER A 56 0.35 -4.90 0.69
CA SER A 56 0.91 -5.08 2.02
C SER A 56 2.38 -4.72 2.03
N GLY A 57 2.93 -4.41 3.20
CA GLY A 57 4.36 -4.14 3.33
C GLY A 57 4.90 -4.56 4.69
N ARG A 58 6.23 -4.73 4.75
CA ARG A 58 6.96 -5.08 5.96
C ARG A 58 7.95 -3.99 6.32
N SER A 59 8.24 -3.85 7.61
CA SER A 59 9.34 -3.03 8.14
C SER A 59 9.34 -1.57 7.65
N HIS A 60 8.16 -0.97 7.43
CA HIS A 60 8.09 0.44 7.10
C HIS A 60 8.50 1.27 8.34
N PRO A 61 9.43 2.24 8.24
CA PRO A 61 9.96 2.96 9.39
C PRO A 61 8.89 3.63 10.27
N LEU A 62 7.80 4.11 9.66
CA LEU A 62 6.71 4.79 10.37
C LEU A 62 5.49 3.89 10.63
N TRP A 63 5.25 2.91 9.76
CA TRP A 63 3.99 2.15 9.76
C TRP A 63 4.16 0.72 10.29
N GLY A 64 5.40 0.28 10.49
CA GLY A 64 5.70 -1.12 10.73
C GLY A 64 5.25 -2.00 9.56
N ASN A 65 4.68 -3.16 9.87
CA ASN A 65 4.02 -3.98 8.87
C ASN A 65 2.59 -3.50 8.66
N TRP A 66 2.08 -3.64 7.45
CA TRP A 66 0.76 -3.16 7.10
C TRP A 66 0.08 -3.99 6.01
N LEU A 67 -1.26 -3.91 5.98
CA LEU A 67 -2.14 -4.55 5.00
C LEU A 67 -3.11 -3.52 4.40
N GLU A 68 -3.43 -3.64 3.12
CA GLU A 68 -4.51 -2.92 2.43
C GLU A 68 -5.50 -3.92 1.85
N TYR A 69 -6.77 -3.81 2.24
CA TYR A 69 -7.86 -4.58 1.67
C TYR A 69 -8.73 -3.71 0.77
N ASP A 70 -9.02 -4.22 -0.42
CA ASP A 70 -9.95 -3.63 -1.37
C ASP A 70 -11.33 -4.25 -1.20
N HIS A 71 -12.33 -3.41 -1.00
CA HIS A 71 -13.73 -3.77 -0.77
C HIS A 71 -14.63 -3.41 -1.96
N GLY A 72 -14.07 -2.86 -3.04
CA GLY A 72 -14.78 -2.31 -4.19
C GLY A 72 -14.84 -0.78 -4.15
N PRO A 73 -15.86 -0.16 -3.51
CA PRO A 73 -16.01 1.29 -3.51
C PRO A 73 -15.01 2.02 -2.59
N PHE A 74 -14.34 1.29 -1.69
CA PHE A 74 -13.35 1.83 -0.77
C PHE A 74 -12.29 0.77 -0.44
N LYS A 75 -11.21 1.22 0.18
CA LYS A 75 -10.17 0.36 0.74
C LYS A 75 -9.95 0.69 2.21
N THR A 76 -9.48 -0.29 2.96
CA THR A 76 -9.03 -0.10 4.34
C THR A 76 -7.57 -0.48 4.49
N ARG A 77 -6.84 0.25 5.33
CA ARG A 77 -5.46 -0.09 5.68
C ARG A 77 -5.28 -0.29 7.16
N TYR A 78 -4.40 -1.23 7.49
CA TYR A 78 -4.12 -1.70 8.83
C TYR A 78 -2.61 -1.64 9.04
N HIS A 79 -2.13 -0.76 9.89
CA HIS A 79 -0.70 -0.55 10.15
C HIS A 79 -0.37 -0.91 11.60
N GLY A 80 0.89 -1.22 11.88
CA GLY A 80 1.30 -1.72 13.19
C GLY A 80 0.80 -3.15 13.43
N VAL A 81 0.95 -4.03 12.44
CA VAL A 81 0.62 -5.46 12.58
C VAL A 81 1.87 -6.34 12.69
N THR A 82 1.72 -7.58 13.13
CA THR A 82 2.85 -8.52 13.24
C THR A 82 3.38 -8.92 11.85
N PRO A 83 4.68 -9.27 11.71
CA PRO A 83 5.23 -9.71 10.44
C PRO A 83 4.55 -10.96 9.87
N ALA A 84 4.14 -11.88 10.75
CA ALA A 84 3.41 -13.10 10.39
C ALA A 84 2.04 -12.81 9.75
N SER A 85 1.47 -11.63 10.03
CA SER A 85 0.19 -11.21 9.46
C SER A 85 0.28 -10.80 7.99
N VAL A 86 1.49 -10.59 7.44
CA VAL A 86 1.69 -10.17 6.06
C VAL A 86 1.74 -11.40 5.16
N PRO A 87 0.67 -11.71 4.40
CA PRO A 87 0.57 -12.93 3.62
C PRO A 87 1.55 -12.90 2.45
N SER A 88 2.02 -14.08 2.04
CA SER A 88 2.89 -14.25 0.87
C SER A 88 2.14 -14.07 -0.46
N ALA A 89 0.80 -14.14 -0.45
CA ALA A 89 -0.05 -13.98 -1.62
C ALA A 89 -1.34 -13.20 -1.31
N PRO A 90 -1.93 -12.51 -2.30
CA PRO A 90 -3.26 -11.93 -2.17
C PRO A 90 -4.29 -12.99 -1.77
N ARG A 91 -5.13 -12.68 -0.79
CA ARG A 91 -6.24 -13.53 -0.38
C ARG A 91 -7.52 -12.71 -0.21
N SER A 92 -8.64 -13.30 -0.60
CA SER A 92 -9.97 -12.80 -0.21
C SER A 92 -10.26 -13.22 1.23
N ALA A 93 -10.98 -12.39 1.96
CA ALA A 93 -11.46 -12.72 3.30
C ALA A 93 -12.84 -12.06 3.52
N PRO A 94 -13.75 -12.75 4.22
CA PRO A 94 -15.02 -12.15 4.59
C PRO A 94 -14.83 -11.11 5.70
N LYS A 95 -15.80 -10.22 5.86
CA LYS A 95 -15.92 -9.30 7.00
C LYS A 95 -15.79 -10.09 8.30
N GLY A 96 -15.05 -9.54 9.26
CA GLY A 96 -14.84 -10.14 10.57
C GLY A 96 -13.74 -11.21 10.62
N ALA A 97 -13.26 -11.70 9.48
CA ALA A 97 -12.12 -12.61 9.46
C ALA A 97 -10.88 -11.94 10.09
N ILE A 98 -10.15 -12.70 10.90
CA ILE A 98 -8.89 -12.21 11.47
C ILE A 98 -7.85 -12.15 10.35
N ILE A 99 -7.42 -10.92 10.04
CA ILE A 99 -6.46 -10.66 8.97
C ILE A 99 -5.05 -10.45 9.48
N ALA A 100 -4.92 -10.07 10.75
CA ALA A 100 -3.67 -9.75 11.38
C ALA A 100 -3.75 -9.81 12.90
N HIS A 101 -2.61 -9.63 13.55
CA HIS A 101 -2.50 -9.32 14.97
C HIS A 101 -1.73 -8.01 15.13
N THR A 102 -2.08 -7.19 16.13
CA THR A 102 -1.39 -5.92 16.39
C THR A 102 0.05 -6.13 16.84
N SER A 103 0.90 -5.16 16.52
CA SER A 103 2.27 -5.03 16.98
C SER A 103 2.52 -3.58 17.39
N GLN A 104 3.74 -3.27 17.80
CA GLN A 104 4.16 -1.89 18.04
C GLN A 104 5.02 -1.42 16.85
N PRO A 105 4.55 -0.47 16.04
CA PRO A 105 5.40 0.17 15.05
C PRO A 105 6.54 0.94 15.73
N GLY A 106 7.72 0.93 15.12
CA GLY A 106 8.94 1.50 15.72
C GLY A 106 8.90 3.02 16.00
N ALA A 107 7.94 3.75 15.44
CA ALA A 107 7.75 5.19 15.68
C ALA A 107 6.58 5.50 16.64
N SER A 108 6.05 4.51 17.35
CA SER A 108 4.87 4.64 18.21
C SER A 108 5.22 4.85 19.69
N THR A 109 4.40 5.64 20.40
CA THR A 109 4.45 5.81 21.86
C THR A 109 3.88 4.61 22.64
N GLY A 110 3.16 3.71 21.97
CA GLY A 110 2.65 2.45 22.56
C GLY A 110 1.93 1.55 21.55
N PRO A 111 1.55 0.32 21.94
CA PRO A 111 0.80 -0.60 21.07
C PRO A 111 -0.54 0.01 20.62
N HIS A 112 -0.76 0.06 19.31
CA HIS A 112 -2.03 0.51 18.72
C HIS A 112 -2.17 -0.06 17.30
N LEU A 113 -3.40 -0.04 16.78
CA LEU A 113 -3.68 -0.24 15.36
C LEU A 113 -3.95 1.12 14.72
N HIS A 114 -3.13 1.50 13.73
CA HIS A 114 -3.43 2.65 12.88
C HIS A 114 -4.28 2.21 11.69
N PHE A 115 -5.48 2.75 11.58
CA PHE A 115 -6.51 2.36 10.61
C PHE A 115 -6.82 3.49 9.63
N GLU A 116 -6.67 3.25 8.32
CA GLU A 116 -7.00 4.23 7.28
C GLU A 116 -8.22 3.79 6.47
N LEU A 117 -9.01 4.76 6.04
CA LEU A 117 -10.07 4.59 5.04
C LEU A 117 -9.69 5.35 3.77
N VAL A 118 -9.71 4.66 2.63
CA VAL A 118 -9.33 5.23 1.33
C VAL A 118 -10.49 5.12 0.36
N VAL A 119 -10.90 6.25 -0.22
CA VAL A 119 -12.05 6.36 -1.14
C VAL A 119 -11.61 7.19 -2.34
N GLY A 120 -11.81 6.67 -3.56
CA GLY A 120 -11.35 7.34 -4.78
C GLY A 120 -9.85 7.66 -4.77
N GLY A 121 -9.04 6.83 -4.09
CA GLY A 121 -7.59 7.04 -3.94
C GLY A 121 -7.17 8.11 -2.93
N ARG A 122 -8.10 8.68 -2.15
CA ARG A 122 -7.80 9.68 -1.11
C ARG A 122 -8.08 9.11 0.27
N LYS A 123 -7.18 9.38 1.22
CA LYS A 123 -7.42 9.08 2.65
C LYS A 123 -8.50 10.02 3.16
N VAL A 124 -9.51 9.46 3.80
CA VAL A 124 -10.65 10.19 4.36
C VAL A 124 -10.86 9.78 5.80
N ASN A 125 -11.59 10.59 6.57
CA ASN A 125 -11.87 10.30 7.97
C ASN A 125 -12.53 8.91 8.11
N PRO A 126 -11.90 7.95 8.83
CA PRO A 126 -12.45 6.61 9.04
C PRO A 126 -13.80 6.59 9.73
N ARG A 127 -14.19 7.64 10.47
CA ARG A 127 -15.56 7.77 11.03
C ARG A 127 -16.67 7.70 9.99
N ASN A 128 -16.34 7.94 8.71
CA ASN A 128 -17.28 7.78 7.60
C ASN A 128 -17.44 6.33 7.12
N LEU A 129 -16.70 5.36 7.66
CA LEU A 129 -16.70 3.96 7.21
C LEU A 129 -18.12 3.38 7.08
N THR A 130 -18.97 3.62 8.06
CA THR A 130 -20.34 3.07 8.11
C THR A 130 -21.29 3.69 7.09
N LYS A 131 -20.88 4.75 6.37
CA LYS A 131 -21.64 5.34 5.24
C LYS A 131 -21.53 4.51 3.97
N TYR A 132 -20.51 3.69 3.83
CA TYR A 132 -20.26 2.89 2.63
C TYR A 132 -20.99 1.55 2.65
N ARG A 133 -22.27 1.51 3.09
CA ARG A 133 -23.07 0.27 3.19
C ARG A 133 -23.49 -0.25 1.82
N GLY A 134 -23.47 -1.56 1.63
CA GLY A 134 -23.92 -2.18 0.38
C GLY A 134 -23.81 -3.70 0.35
N THR A 135 -24.10 -4.29 -0.82
CA THR A 135 -23.76 -5.67 -1.17
C THR A 135 -22.37 -5.68 -1.80
N TYR A 136 -21.34 -6.06 -1.06
CA TYR A 136 -20.01 -6.27 -1.63
C TYR A 136 -19.99 -7.63 -2.30
N LYS A 137 -19.67 -7.68 -3.59
CA LYS A 137 -19.58 -8.95 -4.31
C LYS A 137 -18.53 -9.81 -3.61
N HIS A 138 -18.96 -10.98 -3.14
CA HIS A 138 -18.08 -12.07 -2.79
C HIS A 138 -17.13 -12.31 -3.98
N VAL A 139 -15.83 -12.04 -3.81
CA VAL A 139 -14.81 -12.58 -4.72
C VAL A 139 -14.46 -13.96 -4.20
N THR A 140 -15.43 -14.88 -4.29
CA THR A 140 -15.22 -16.31 -4.12
C THR A 140 -14.78 -16.88 -5.46
N GLY A 141 -13.48 -17.18 -5.58
CA GLY A 141 -12.92 -18.16 -6.52
C GLY A 141 -12.83 -17.77 -8.00
N SER A 142 -11.61 -17.55 -8.48
CA SER A 142 -10.91 -18.48 -9.40
C SER A 142 -9.82 -17.76 -10.20
N ALA A 143 -8.76 -18.50 -10.47
CA ALA A 143 -7.60 -18.08 -11.24
C ALA A 143 -7.88 -18.09 -12.76
N ALA A 144 -7.03 -17.33 -13.46
CA ALA A 144 -6.64 -17.42 -14.87
C ALA A 144 -7.62 -16.87 -15.94
N GLY A 145 -7.05 -16.04 -16.83
CA GLY A 145 -7.68 -15.56 -18.06
C GLY A 145 -6.85 -14.43 -18.67
N ALA A 146 -6.02 -14.76 -19.67
CA ALA A 146 -5.08 -13.86 -20.32
C ALA A 146 -5.76 -12.77 -21.17
N ALA A 147 -5.30 -11.53 -20.99
CA ALA A 147 -5.16 -10.53 -22.06
C ALA A 147 -4.14 -9.47 -21.57
N ALA A 148 -3.26 -9.03 -22.45
CA ALA A 148 -2.24 -8.01 -22.18
C ALA A 148 -2.87 -6.63 -21.91
N SER A 149 -3.50 -6.46 -20.74
CA SER A 149 -4.16 -5.22 -20.39
C SER A 149 -3.13 -4.23 -19.85
N ARG A 150 -3.03 -3.09 -20.52
CA ARG A 150 -2.32 -1.87 -20.12
C ARG A 150 -2.34 -1.65 -18.60
N VAL A 151 -1.24 -1.15 -18.06
CA VAL A 151 -1.17 -0.72 -16.66
C VAL A 151 -2.12 0.46 -16.47
N VAL A 152 -2.96 0.45 -15.44
CA VAL A 152 -3.82 1.59 -15.10
C VAL A 152 -2.94 2.80 -14.74
N VAL A 153 -3.25 3.98 -15.29
CA VAL A 153 -2.49 5.22 -15.04
C VAL A 153 -3.12 5.98 -13.88
N ASP A 154 -2.94 5.46 -12.67
CA ASP A 154 -3.49 6.02 -11.42
C ASP A 154 -2.44 6.75 -10.55
N GLY A 155 -1.16 6.64 -10.91
CA GLY A 155 -0.04 7.14 -10.11
C GLY A 155 0.19 6.36 -8.81
N LEU A 156 -0.38 5.17 -8.68
CA LEU A 156 -0.22 4.30 -7.52
C LEU A 156 0.87 3.25 -7.76
N TRP A 157 1.78 3.15 -6.81
CA TRP A 157 2.82 2.14 -6.78
C TRP A 157 2.25 0.81 -6.26
N GLY A 158 1.36 0.19 -7.06
CA GLY A 158 0.68 -1.06 -6.73
C GLY A 158 1.22 -2.27 -7.49
N LYS A 159 0.69 -3.46 -7.16
CA LYS A 159 1.12 -4.74 -7.75
C LYS A 159 1.13 -4.73 -9.28
N GLN A 160 0.13 -4.14 -9.92
CA GLN A 160 0.09 -4.04 -11.38
C GLN A 160 1.27 -3.23 -11.95
N THR A 161 1.56 -2.07 -11.36
CA THR A 161 2.72 -1.22 -11.71
C THR A 161 4.03 -1.98 -11.47
N ILE A 162 4.16 -2.64 -10.31
CA ILE A 162 5.35 -3.41 -9.93
C ILE A 162 5.58 -4.58 -10.90
N THR A 163 4.55 -5.40 -11.11
CA THR A 163 4.59 -6.51 -12.07
C THR A 163 4.95 -6.03 -13.46
N ALA A 164 4.42 -4.88 -13.90
CA ALA A 164 4.74 -4.34 -15.20
C ALA A 164 6.20 -3.88 -15.31
N VAL A 165 6.73 -3.22 -14.27
CA VAL A 165 8.16 -2.86 -14.19
C VAL A 165 9.04 -4.10 -14.18
N GLN A 166 8.71 -5.09 -13.36
CA GLN A 166 9.43 -6.36 -13.30
C GLN A 166 9.41 -7.06 -14.66
N LYS A 167 8.28 -7.08 -15.37
CA LYS A 167 8.20 -7.60 -16.75
C LYS A 167 9.13 -6.84 -17.70
N VAL A 168 9.21 -5.51 -17.59
CA VAL A 168 10.13 -4.70 -18.41
C VAL A 168 11.59 -5.04 -18.08
N LEU A 169 11.94 -5.14 -16.81
CA LEU A 169 13.29 -5.52 -16.39
C LEU A 169 13.63 -6.95 -16.79
N ALA A 170 12.66 -7.87 -16.70
CA ALA A 170 12.77 -9.27 -17.06
C ALA A 170 13.11 -9.51 -18.54
N ARG A 171 12.84 -8.53 -19.42
CA ARG A 171 13.21 -8.61 -20.85
C ARG A 171 14.72 -8.66 -21.07
N THR A 172 15.49 -8.03 -20.18
CA THR A 172 16.95 -7.87 -20.35
C THR A 172 17.74 -8.41 -19.16
N LEU A 173 17.10 -8.67 -18.02
CA LEU A 173 17.72 -9.08 -16.77
C LEU A 173 16.92 -10.24 -16.17
N ALA A 174 17.58 -11.19 -15.51
CA ALA A 174 16.90 -12.27 -14.79
C ALA A 174 16.23 -11.71 -13.52
N VAL A 175 14.96 -11.32 -13.63
CA VAL A 175 14.15 -10.76 -12.53
C VAL A 175 12.87 -11.55 -12.39
N LYS A 176 12.57 -11.98 -11.17
CA LYS A 176 11.31 -12.64 -10.84
C LYS A 176 10.15 -11.63 -10.95
N VAL A 177 9.11 -12.01 -11.68
CA VAL A 177 7.87 -11.24 -11.82
C VAL A 177 6.86 -11.74 -10.78
N ASP A 178 7.00 -11.29 -9.55
CA ASP A 178 6.13 -11.68 -8.42
C ASP A 178 5.16 -10.58 -7.99
N GLY A 179 5.30 -9.37 -8.54
CA GLY A 179 4.52 -8.20 -8.16
C GLY A 179 4.88 -7.64 -6.78
N ALA A 180 6.00 -8.07 -6.20
CA ALA A 180 6.54 -7.58 -4.93
C ALA A 180 7.76 -6.69 -5.18
N TRP A 181 7.75 -5.47 -4.64
CA TRP A 181 8.89 -4.56 -4.79
C TRP A 181 9.91 -4.77 -3.68
N GLY A 182 10.88 -5.65 -3.94
CA GLY A 182 11.95 -6.00 -2.99
C GLY A 182 13.35 -5.65 -3.48
N SER A 183 14.35 -5.94 -2.65
CA SER A 183 15.77 -5.65 -2.92
C SER A 183 16.26 -6.22 -4.25
N GLN A 184 15.78 -7.39 -4.66
CA GLN A 184 16.12 -7.98 -5.96
C GLN A 184 15.59 -7.16 -7.15
N SER A 185 14.33 -6.71 -7.08
CA SER A 185 13.75 -5.83 -8.11
C SER A 185 14.46 -4.48 -8.13
N ILE A 186 14.84 -3.96 -6.95
CA ILE A 186 15.59 -2.70 -6.83
C ILE A 186 16.99 -2.84 -7.42
N LYS A 187 17.74 -3.90 -7.10
CA LYS A 187 19.07 -4.15 -7.69
C LYS A 187 19.01 -4.29 -9.21
N ALA A 188 17.99 -4.97 -9.72
CA ALA A 188 17.80 -5.07 -11.17
C ALA A 188 17.46 -3.72 -11.83
N LEU A 189 16.62 -2.92 -11.18
CA LEU A 189 16.36 -1.54 -11.63
C LEU A 189 17.67 -0.73 -11.61
N GLN A 190 18.43 -0.76 -10.52
CA GLN A 190 19.69 -0.06 -10.37
C GLN A 190 20.69 -0.44 -11.45
N LYS A 191 20.81 -1.75 -11.74
CA LYS A 191 21.60 -2.27 -12.85
C LYS A 191 21.14 -1.69 -14.18
N SER A 192 19.83 -1.66 -14.45
CA SER A 192 19.27 -1.09 -15.68
C SER A 192 19.49 0.43 -15.81
N LEU A 193 19.64 1.13 -14.69
CA LEU A 193 19.88 2.57 -14.61
C LEU A 193 21.37 2.93 -14.61
N GLY A 194 22.26 1.94 -14.51
CA GLY A 194 23.71 2.18 -14.41
C GLY A 194 24.14 2.82 -13.09
N VAL A 195 23.41 2.58 -11.99
CA VAL A 195 23.74 3.09 -10.65
C VAL A 195 24.15 1.96 -9.71
N ALA A 196 24.70 2.31 -8.54
CA ALA A 196 25.09 1.35 -7.52
C ALA A 196 23.93 0.43 -7.12
N GLN A 197 24.18 -0.89 -7.09
CA GLN A 197 23.18 -1.92 -6.84
C GLN A 197 23.05 -2.24 -5.34
N ASP A 198 22.82 -1.21 -4.52
CA ASP A 198 22.72 -1.36 -3.07
C ASP A 198 21.40 -2.02 -2.60
N GLY A 199 20.44 -2.25 -3.52
CA GLY A 199 19.14 -2.84 -3.24
C GLY A 199 18.21 -1.96 -2.41
N ARG A 200 18.55 -0.69 -2.23
CA ARG A 200 17.76 0.32 -1.52
C ARG A 200 17.15 1.29 -2.52
N PHE A 201 15.85 1.51 -2.40
CA PHE A 201 15.14 2.44 -3.26
C PHE A 201 15.24 3.87 -2.71
N GLY A 202 16.48 4.38 -2.66
CA GLY A 202 16.82 5.68 -2.09
C GLY A 202 16.90 6.82 -3.12
N PRO A 203 17.20 8.05 -2.67
CA PRO A 203 17.18 9.25 -3.50
C PRO A 203 18.05 9.18 -4.76
N GLN A 204 19.20 8.50 -4.71
CA GLN A 204 20.07 8.33 -5.87
C GLN A 204 19.39 7.50 -6.97
N THR A 205 18.86 6.32 -6.62
CA THR A 205 18.07 5.46 -7.52
C THR A 205 16.86 6.20 -8.07
N ILE A 206 16.15 6.94 -7.21
CA ILE A 206 14.96 7.71 -7.58
C ILE A 206 15.31 8.80 -8.61
N ARG A 207 16.34 9.60 -8.35
CA ARG A 207 16.77 10.68 -9.26
C ARG A 207 17.19 10.13 -10.62
N ALA A 208 17.95 9.02 -10.63
CA ALA A 208 18.35 8.36 -11.87
C ALA A 208 17.14 7.86 -12.67
N TRP A 209 16.14 7.29 -11.99
CA TRP A 209 14.93 6.83 -12.66
C TRP A 209 14.06 7.98 -13.18
N GLN A 210 13.90 9.04 -12.39
CA GLN A 210 13.20 10.27 -12.78
C GLN A 210 13.84 10.90 -14.03
N LYS A 211 15.17 10.97 -14.07
CA LYS A 211 15.91 11.44 -15.26
C LYS A 211 15.58 10.60 -16.50
N ARG A 212 15.55 9.26 -16.37
CA ARG A 212 15.17 8.35 -17.47
C ARG A 212 13.71 8.50 -17.89
N LEU A 213 12.82 8.82 -16.95
CA LEU A 213 11.40 9.07 -17.20
C LEU A 213 11.11 10.47 -17.74
N ARG A 214 12.12 11.36 -17.79
CA ARG A 214 12.00 12.77 -18.20
C ARG A 214 10.95 13.54 -17.37
N VAL A 215 10.96 13.31 -16.06
CA VAL A 215 10.16 14.07 -15.09
C VAL A 215 11.05 14.90 -14.17
N THR A 216 10.44 15.74 -13.33
CA THR A 216 11.15 16.50 -12.29
C THR A 216 12.02 15.58 -11.45
N VAL A 217 13.29 15.94 -11.29
CA VAL A 217 14.30 15.17 -10.55
C VAL A 217 14.41 15.73 -9.13
N ASP A 218 13.45 15.37 -8.28
CA ASP A 218 13.38 15.81 -6.88
C ASP A 218 13.94 14.77 -5.88
N GLY A 219 14.22 13.54 -6.34
CA GLY A 219 14.66 12.44 -5.49
C GLY A 219 13.59 11.87 -4.56
N LYS A 220 12.32 12.24 -4.77
CA LYS A 220 11.16 11.74 -4.04
C LYS A 220 10.30 10.90 -4.97
N TRP A 221 10.10 9.62 -4.63
CA TRP A 221 9.24 8.77 -5.44
C TRP A 221 7.79 8.98 -5.03
N GLY A 222 6.99 9.52 -5.94
CA GLY A 222 5.59 9.85 -5.68
C GLY A 222 4.73 9.77 -6.93
N LYS A 223 3.48 10.24 -6.81
CA LYS A 223 2.43 10.10 -7.83
C LYS A 223 2.89 10.52 -9.23
N GLN A 224 3.58 11.65 -9.36
CA GLN A 224 4.08 12.14 -10.66
C GLN A 224 5.03 11.13 -11.33
N SER A 225 6.01 10.62 -10.59
CA SER A 225 6.98 9.63 -11.09
C SER A 225 6.29 8.34 -11.49
N VAL A 226 5.33 7.87 -10.68
CA VAL A 226 4.57 6.64 -10.95
C VAL A 226 3.66 6.80 -12.16
N THR A 227 2.93 7.90 -12.27
CA THR A 227 2.07 8.20 -13.42
C THR A 227 2.89 8.25 -14.72
N ALA A 228 4.05 8.91 -14.71
CA ALA A 228 4.92 8.98 -15.88
C ALA A 228 5.45 7.61 -16.29
N LEU A 229 5.84 6.79 -15.31
CA LEU A 229 6.27 5.42 -15.55
C LEU A 229 5.15 4.56 -16.15
N GLN A 230 3.95 4.60 -15.58
CA GLN A 230 2.79 3.84 -16.09
C GLN A 230 2.47 4.24 -17.54
N LYS A 231 2.45 5.54 -17.85
CA LYS A 231 2.30 6.05 -19.22
C LYS A 231 3.39 5.52 -20.14
N ARG A 232 4.65 5.53 -19.69
CA ARG A 232 5.80 5.06 -20.49
C ARG A 232 5.79 3.56 -20.74
N ILE A 233 5.42 2.75 -19.74
CA ILE A 233 5.25 1.30 -19.91
C ILE A 233 4.15 1.01 -20.93
N ASN A 234 3.02 1.71 -20.84
CA ASN A 234 1.93 1.55 -21.80
C ASN A 234 2.34 1.99 -23.21
N ALA A 235 3.12 3.07 -23.36
CA ALA A 235 3.63 3.52 -24.64
C ALA A 235 4.63 2.52 -25.25
N ALA A 236 5.55 1.97 -24.44
CA ALA A 236 6.49 0.96 -24.88
C ALA A 236 5.77 -0.32 -25.36
N ASN A 237 4.72 -0.74 -24.67
CA ASN A 237 3.92 -1.91 -25.08
C ASN A 237 3.08 -1.68 -26.36
N ARG A 238 2.92 -0.43 -26.84
CA ARG A 238 2.28 -0.13 -28.14
C ARG A 238 3.23 -0.26 -29.33
N ILE A 239 4.54 -0.32 -29.10
CA ILE A 239 5.57 -0.39 -30.15
C ILE A 239 5.93 -1.85 -30.48
N TYR A 240 5.60 -2.79 -29.59
CA TYR A 240 5.90 -4.22 -29.72
C TYR A 240 4.65 -5.11 -29.85
N ALA A 241 3.50 -4.52 -30.22
CA ALA A 241 2.24 -5.21 -30.49
C ALA A 241 1.84 -4.92 -31.94
#